data_AF-A0A8J8FU37-F1
#
_entry.id   AF-A0A8J8FU37-F1
#
_cell.length_a   1.000
_cell.length_b   1.000
_cell.length_c   1.000
_cell.angle_alpha   90.00
_cell.angle_beta   90.00
_cell.angle_gamma   90.00
#
_symmetry.space_group_name_H-M   'P 1'
#
loop_
_entity.id
_entity.type
_entity.pdbx_description
1 polymer ?
#
loop_
_entity_poly.entity_id
_entity_poly.type
_entity_poly.pdbx_seq_one_letter_code
_entity_poly.pdbx_strand_id
1 'polypeptide(L)'
;MSEDKSKLKEERIRNPDIVIFWIGLAISLIGIVSTIALSVALQLDTDDWRFRAVLSVFICGVLILGFGLIVRRLRRKGIEDFVLGAITAFLGFILLYFPVLMFIMNIAIFQREYPYFLIMLGGILVIIFGYFMEVYDLNIKFLQMMKRLKEALKRMWERVNWKLVRSPWNIFTLIGLTVIILAAIGILPLLEKRYYYIIGAGLILINLIFHFRKELAEIFKTIGRIIETITQAWWKVTKQIPRILKKFFKWLYNPERFKRIMRWIWNQLKVIGRAFKYIFVRNYLILFVFGIVFFVVLRLFTELDREIILAISSLIWLIAFVKPILDWREYFGEDLSSARTFLYKTSTKVTKRLKRQVILRCPYCNYPNTSQRMDCWNCAKMLPRCKICNSYVEQGTQVAVCQHCDNIYHENHLRTWLRLNPKCPMCKEEIEKIETEELIIESDVQETDVEETH
;
A
#
# COMPACT_ATOMS: atom_id res chain seq x y z
N MET A 1 -24.95 17.04 23.55
CA MET A 1 -24.75 16.87 22.08
C MET A 1 -23.90 17.97 21.43
N SER A 2 -23.85 19.21 21.94
CA SER A 2 -22.99 20.28 21.40
C SER A 2 -21.50 20.13 21.78
N GLU A 3 -21.23 19.68 23.01
CA GLU A 3 -19.87 19.43 23.53
C GLU A 3 -19.13 18.29 22.82
N ASP A 4 -19.89 17.28 22.36
CA ASP A 4 -19.31 16.13 21.65
C ASP A 4 -18.87 16.52 20.22
N LYS A 5 -19.53 17.53 19.63
CA LYS A 5 -19.14 18.08 18.32
C LYS A 5 -17.90 18.96 18.40
N SER A 6 -17.64 19.66 19.51
CA SER A 6 -16.42 20.47 19.67
C SER A 6 -15.20 19.58 19.88
N LYS A 7 -15.31 18.54 20.73
CA LYS A 7 -14.24 17.53 20.91
C LYS A 7 -13.91 16.79 19.62
N LEU A 8 -14.92 16.35 18.85
CA LEU A 8 -14.71 15.73 17.52
C LEU A 8 -14.10 16.68 16.48
N LYS A 9 -14.28 18.00 16.63
CA LYS A 9 -13.71 19.00 15.72
C LYS A 9 -12.25 19.28 16.06
N GLU A 10 -11.91 19.31 17.35
CA GLU A 10 -10.55 19.54 17.85
C GLU A 10 -9.64 18.33 17.61
N GLU A 11 -10.16 17.11 17.79
CA GLU A 11 -9.45 15.87 17.48
C GLU A 11 -9.20 15.68 15.97
N ARG A 12 -10.07 16.27 15.13
CA ARG A 12 -9.90 16.27 13.67
C ARG A 12 -8.79 17.20 13.19
N ILE A 13 -8.51 18.29 13.92
CA ILE A 13 -7.46 19.27 13.56
C ILE A 13 -6.08 18.76 13.98
N ARG A 14 -5.99 17.98 15.06
CA ARG A 14 -4.72 17.45 15.58
C ARG A 14 -4.25 16.17 14.88
N ASN A 15 -4.85 15.81 13.75
CA ASN A 15 -4.50 14.59 13.04
C ASN A 15 -3.25 14.83 12.17
N PRO A 16 -2.08 14.27 12.53
CA PRO A 16 -0.81 14.56 11.86
C PRO A 16 -0.81 14.21 10.36
N ASP A 17 -1.76 13.38 9.90
CA ASP A 17 -1.92 13.00 8.50
C ASP A 17 -2.41 14.14 7.61
N ILE A 18 -3.26 15.01 8.16
CA ILE A 18 -3.73 16.19 7.48
C ILE A 18 -2.57 17.17 7.34
N VAL A 19 -1.78 17.31 8.40
CA VAL A 19 -0.58 18.16 8.43
C VAL A 19 0.47 17.67 7.41
N ILE A 20 0.82 16.38 7.38
CA ILE A 20 1.79 15.82 6.41
C ILE A 20 1.30 15.99 4.97
N PHE A 21 0.01 15.77 4.69
CA PHE A 21 -0.56 15.97 3.36
C PHE A 21 -0.48 17.44 2.92
N TRP A 22 -0.83 18.38 3.79
CA TRP A 22 -0.76 19.81 3.49
C TRP A 22 0.67 20.32 3.36
N ILE A 23 1.60 19.80 4.18
CA ILE A 23 3.04 20.10 4.04
C ILE A 23 3.55 19.60 2.69
N GLY A 24 3.24 18.36 2.29
CA GLY A 24 3.64 17.83 0.98
C GLY A 24 3.05 18.64 -0.18
N LEU A 25 1.78 19.06 -0.08
CA LEU A 25 1.13 19.89 -1.07
C LEU A 25 1.77 21.29 -1.15
N ALA A 26 2.05 21.90 0.00
CA ALA A 26 2.72 23.20 0.08
C ALA A 26 4.13 23.14 -0.50
N ILE A 27 4.94 22.13 -0.14
CA ILE A 27 6.28 21.93 -0.70
C ILE A 27 6.23 21.69 -2.20
N SER A 28 5.25 20.92 -2.70
CA SER A 28 5.08 20.70 -4.14
C SER A 28 4.70 21.99 -4.87
N LEU A 29 3.79 22.78 -4.31
CA LEU A 29 3.39 24.08 -4.88
C LEU A 29 4.54 25.08 -4.86
N ILE A 30 5.28 25.17 -3.77
CA ILE A 30 6.49 26.00 -3.66
C ILE A 30 7.53 25.53 -4.67
N GLY A 31 7.73 24.21 -4.81
CA GLY A 31 8.56 23.61 -5.83
C GLY A 31 8.15 24.06 -7.23
N ILE A 32 6.88 23.87 -7.64
CA ILE A 32 6.36 24.29 -8.95
C ILE A 32 6.59 25.78 -9.19
N VAL A 33 6.17 26.62 -8.25
CA VAL A 33 6.26 28.09 -8.38
C VAL A 33 7.71 28.52 -8.47
N SER A 34 8.58 27.95 -7.65
CA SER A 34 10.02 28.22 -7.71
C SER A 34 10.61 27.70 -9.01
N THR A 35 10.22 26.52 -9.49
CA THR A 35 10.79 25.93 -10.72
C THR A 35 10.42 26.84 -11.87
N ILE A 36 9.16 27.25 -11.97
CA ILE A 36 8.69 28.17 -13.01
C ILE A 36 9.40 29.52 -12.88
N ALA A 37 9.45 30.12 -11.70
CA ALA A 37 10.11 31.41 -11.46
C ALA A 37 11.61 31.36 -11.81
N LEU A 38 12.27 30.25 -11.50
CA LEU A 38 13.71 30.10 -11.70
C LEU A 38 14.07 29.61 -13.12
N SER A 39 13.18 28.87 -13.78
CA SER A 39 13.26 28.59 -15.24
C SER A 39 13.18 29.89 -16.04
N VAL A 40 12.32 30.79 -15.58
CA VAL A 40 12.11 32.11 -16.18
C VAL A 40 13.26 33.06 -15.83
N ALA A 41 13.83 32.99 -14.61
CA ALA A 41 14.94 33.83 -14.19
C ALA A 41 16.30 33.45 -14.80
N LEU A 42 16.46 32.23 -15.37
CA LEU A 42 17.76 31.70 -15.78
C LEU A 42 18.01 31.56 -17.28
N GLN A 43 17.07 31.96 -18.16
CA GLN A 43 17.34 31.99 -19.61
C GLN A 43 17.98 30.71 -20.18
N LEU A 44 17.57 29.56 -19.63
CA LEU A 44 17.84 28.20 -20.09
C LEU A 44 19.31 27.83 -20.32
N ASP A 45 20.20 28.14 -19.38
CA ASP A 45 21.29 27.21 -19.13
C ASP A 45 20.74 26.04 -18.29
N THR A 46 20.37 24.94 -18.93
CA THR A 46 19.94 23.71 -18.24
C THR A 46 21.03 23.13 -17.34
N ASP A 47 22.26 23.63 -17.47
CA ASP A 47 23.35 23.32 -16.55
C ASP A 47 23.41 24.19 -15.28
N ASP A 48 22.53 25.17 -15.10
CA ASP A 48 22.52 25.91 -13.84
C ASP A 48 22.00 25.02 -12.69
N TRP A 49 22.87 24.83 -11.68
CA TRP A 49 22.60 24.09 -10.46
C TRP A 49 21.36 24.59 -9.71
N ARG A 50 20.96 25.85 -9.90
CA ARG A 50 19.78 26.43 -9.27
C ARG A 50 18.50 25.83 -9.86
N PHE A 51 18.38 25.72 -11.19
CA PHE A 51 17.21 25.11 -11.85
C PHE A 51 17.06 23.65 -11.41
N ARG A 52 18.21 22.97 -11.33
CA ARG A 52 18.33 21.62 -10.82
C ARG A 52 17.81 21.49 -9.38
N ALA A 53 18.31 22.34 -8.46
CA ALA A 53 17.90 22.32 -7.06
C ALA A 53 16.39 22.51 -6.89
N VAL A 54 15.78 23.39 -7.68
CA VAL A 54 14.36 23.69 -7.56
C VAL A 54 13.48 22.57 -8.11
N LEU A 55 13.87 21.95 -9.23
CA LEU A 55 13.19 20.78 -9.76
C LEU A 55 13.31 19.56 -8.82
N SER A 56 14.44 19.41 -8.12
CA SER A 56 14.60 18.41 -7.05
C SER A 56 13.63 18.66 -5.88
N VAL A 57 13.46 19.92 -5.43
CA VAL A 57 12.49 20.28 -4.38
C VAL A 57 11.06 19.95 -4.81
N PHE A 58 10.71 20.20 -6.07
CA PHE A 58 9.41 19.83 -6.62
C PHE A 58 9.17 18.30 -6.58
N ILE A 59 10.12 17.51 -7.09
CA ILE A 59 10.00 16.05 -7.09
C ILE A 59 9.92 15.50 -5.66
N CYS A 60 10.74 16.01 -4.74
CA CYS A 60 10.65 15.69 -3.32
C CYS A 60 9.26 16.01 -2.75
N GLY A 61 8.68 17.17 -3.11
CA GLY A 61 7.31 17.52 -2.77
C GLY A 61 6.30 16.47 -3.24
N VAL A 62 6.36 16.07 -4.51
CA VAL A 62 5.46 15.06 -5.10
C VAL A 62 5.61 13.72 -4.40
N LEU A 63 6.85 13.30 -4.08
CA LEU A 63 7.12 12.07 -3.33
C LEU A 63 6.56 12.13 -1.91
N ILE A 64 6.72 13.25 -1.20
CA ILE A 64 6.15 13.45 0.15
C ILE A 64 4.62 13.43 0.11
N LEU A 65 4.01 14.03 -0.91
CA LEU A 65 2.56 14.01 -1.13
C LEU A 65 2.05 12.58 -1.39
N GLY A 66 2.74 11.85 -2.27
CA GLY A 66 2.47 10.44 -2.54
C GLY A 66 2.57 9.59 -1.27
N PHE A 67 3.60 9.81 -0.46
CA PHE A 67 3.77 9.14 0.83
C PHE A 67 2.62 9.46 1.80
N GLY A 68 2.27 10.73 1.95
CA GLY A 68 1.19 11.18 2.83
C GLY A 68 -0.17 10.58 2.43
N LEU A 69 -0.45 10.45 1.13
CA LEU A 69 -1.64 9.78 0.62
C LEU A 69 -1.65 8.28 0.95
N ILE A 70 -0.50 7.62 0.86
CA ILE A 70 -0.34 6.20 1.17
C ILE A 70 -0.49 5.95 2.67
N VAL A 71 0.21 6.69 3.52
CA VAL A 71 0.11 6.61 4.98
C VAL A 71 -1.33 6.84 5.44
N ARG A 72 -1.98 7.87 4.90
CA ARG A 72 -3.38 8.18 5.23
C ARG A 72 -4.34 7.08 4.77
N ARG A 73 -4.06 6.39 3.67
CA ARG A 73 -4.85 5.26 3.18
C ARG A 73 -4.64 4.01 4.05
N LEU A 74 -3.40 3.75 4.47
CA LEU A 74 -3.03 2.64 5.35
C LEU A 74 -3.68 2.78 6.73
N ARG A 75 -3.56 3.94 7.37
CA ARG A 75 -4.14 4.18 8.70
C ARG A 75 -5.67 4.09 8.69
N ARG A 76 -6.33 4.57 7.62
CA ARG A 76 -7.81 4.48 7.50
C ARG A 76 -8.34 3.06 7.37
N LYS A 77 -7.53 2.11 6.92
CA LYS A 77 -7.94 0.70 6.89
C LYS A 77 -7.84 0.04 8.25
N GLY A 78 -7.20 0.68 9.26
CA GLY A 78 -7.07 0.15 10.62
C GLY A 78 -6.21 -1.11 10.69
N ILE A 79 -5.32 -1.31 9.72
CA ILE A 79 -4.59 -2.57 9.59
C ILE A 79 -3.10 -2.26 9.44
N GLU A 80 -2.37 -2.54 10.52
CA GLU A 80 -0.92 -2.50 10.59
C GLU A 80 -0.27 -3.54 9.65
N ASP A 81 -1.00 -4.59 9.28
CA ASP A 81 -0.53 -5.67 8.40
C ASP A 81 -0.63 -5.40 6.89
N PHE A 82 -1.42 -4.40 6.44
CA PHE A 82 -1.55 -4.05 5.00
C PHE A 82 -0.50 -3.03 4.52
N VAL A 83 0.42 -2.65 5.40
CA VAL A 83 1.39 -1.57 5.21
C VAL A 83 2.44 -1.93 4.14
N LEU A 84 2.76 -3.21 3.99
CA LEU A 84 3.90 -3.63 3.17
C LEU A 84 3.68 -3.43 1.66
N GLY A 85 2.56 -3.87 1.09
CA GLY A 85 2.28 -3.66 -0.35
C GLY A 85 2.25 -2.19 -0.76
N ALA A 86 1.71 -1.32 0.09
CA ALA A 86 1.66 0.12 -0.20
C ALA A 86 3.02 0.82 -0.01
N ILE A 87 3.80 0.43 1.01
CA ILE A 87 5.21 0.85 1.12
C ILE A 87 6.01 0.39 -0.09
N THR A 88 5.81 -0.84 -0.54
CA THR A 88 6.50 -1.40 -1.69
C THR A 88 6.14 -0.62 -2.95
N ALA A 89 4.87 -0.34 -3.17
CA ALA A 89 4.44 0.51 -4.29
C ALA A 89 5.05 1.91 -4.22
N PHE A 90 5.14 2.51 -3.03
CA PHE A 90 5.79 3.80 -2.82
C PHE A 90 7.29 3.77 -3.14
N LEU A 91 7.99 2.72 -2.70
CA LEU A 91 9.41 2.52 -3.02
C LEU A 91 9.60 2.40 -4.54
N GLY A 92 8.68 1.70 -5.22
CA GLY A 92 8.68 1.63 -6.68
C GLY A 92 8.46 2.99 -7.34
N PHE A 93 7.62 3.85 -6.76
CA PHE A 93 7.47 5.25 -7.18
C PHE A 93 8.77 6.04 -7.00
N ILE A 94 9.45 5.92 -5.85
CA ILE A 94 10.75 6.56 -5.63
C ILE A 94 11.75 6.10 -6.69
N LEU A 95 11.87 4.78 -6.90
CA LEU A 95 12.79 4.22 -7.91
C LEU A 95 12.45 4.68 -9.32
N LEU A 96 11.17 4.80 -9.66
CA LEU A 96 10.73 5.29 -10.97
C LEU A 96 11.18 6.74 -11.22
N TYR A 97 11.09 7.60 -10.20
CA TYR A 97 11.48 9.01 -10.30
C TYR A 97 12.95 9.28 -9.97
N PHE A 98 13.67 8.29 -9.41
CA PHE A 98 15.06 8.44 -9.00
C PHE A 98 16.00 8.81 -10.16
N PRO A 99 15.89 8.21 -11.36
CA PRO A 99 16.66 8.63 -12.52
C PRO A 99 16.45 10.09 -12.92
N VAL A 100 15.20 10.56 -12.84
CA VAL A 100 14.86 11.97 -13.09
C VAL A 100 15.58 12.84 -12.06
N LEU A 101 15.50 12.48 -10.77
CA LEU A 101 16.21 13.15 -9.68
C LEU A 101 17.73 13.18 -9.88
N MET A 102 18.35 12.06 -10.28
CA MET A 102 19.79 11.94 -10.51
C MET A 102 20.27 12.77 -11.70
N PHE A 103 19.51 12.73 -12.80
CA PHE A 103 19.73 13.57 -13.99
C PHE A 103 19.68 15.05 -13.60
N ILE A 104 18.66 15.42 -12.82
CA ILE A 104 18.52 16.78 -12.31
C ILE A 104 19.69 17.14 -11.40
N MET A 105 20.18 16.27 -10.51
CA MET A 105 21.31 16.65 -9.65
C MET A 105 22.68 16.63 -10.33
N ASN A 106 22.75 16.38 -11.64
CA ASN A 106 24.00 16.26 -12.40
C ASN A 106 25.04 15.33 -11.77
N ILE A 107 24.59 14.21 -11.19
CA ILE A 107 25.51 13.25 -10.60
C ILE A 107 26.22 12.52 -11.74
N ALA A 108 27.42 12.99 -12.08
CA ALA A 108 28.25 12.56 -13.20
C ALA A 108 28.65 11.07 -13.21
N ILE A 109 28.30 10.32 -12.16
CA ILE A 109 28.65 8.89 -12.01
C ILE A 109 27.94 8.00 -13.04
N PHE A 110 26.86 8.49 -13.68
CA PHE A 110 26.04 7.73 -14.61
C PHE A 110 25.90 8.42 -15.99
N GLN A 111 27.01 8.61 -16.70
CA GLN A 111 26.98 9.15 -18.07
C GLN A 111 26.39 8.19 -19.13
N ARG A 112 26.16 6.91 -18.80
CA ARG A 112 25.50 5.97 -19.70
C ARG A 112 23.99 5.96 -19.44
N GLU A 113 23.18 6.04 -20.49
CA GLU A 113 21.71 6.11 -20.41
C GLU A 113 21.05 4.81 -19.91
N TYR A 114 21.68 3.67 -20.19
CA TYR A 114 21.15 2.33 -19.88
C TYR A 114 20.78 2.07 -18.40
N PRO A 115 21.63 2.41 -17.40
CA PRO A 115 21.30 2.22 -15.98
C PRO A 115 20.06 2.99 -15.52
N TYR A 116 19.77 4.17 -16.08
CA TYR A 116 18.56 4.93 -15.73
C TYR A 116 17.30 4.19 -16.17
N PHE A 117 17.31 3.65 -17.39
CA PHE A 117 16.22 2.86 -17.91
C PHE A 117 15.96 1.61 -17.06
N LEU A 118 17.02 0.90 -16.64
CA LEU A 118 16.90 -0.26 -15.75
C LEU A 118 16.31 0.10 -14.38
N ILE A 119 16.70 1.24 -13.80
CA ILE A 119 16.14 1.70 -12.52
C ILE A 119 14.66 2.06 -12.67
N MET A 120 14.27 2.76 -13.75
CA MET A 120 12.86 3.05 -14.03
C MET A 120 12.03 1.77 -14.21
N LEU A 121 12.54 0.83 -15.01
CA LEU A 121 11.87 -0.46 -15.24
C LEU A 121 11.73 -1.24 -13.92
N GLY A 122 12.77 -1.25 -13.09
CA GLY A 122 12.73 -1.79 -11.73
C GLY A 122 11.66 -1.11 -10.87
N GLY A 123 11.55 0.22 -10.92
CA GLY A 123 10.52 0.99 -10.24
C GLY A 123 9.10 0.58 -10.66
N ILE A 124 8.83 0.46 -11.96
CA ILE A 124 7.53 0.00 -12.49
C ILE A 124 7.21 -1.40 -11.99
N LEU A 125 8.17 -2.33 -12.05
CA LEU A 125 7.99 -3.70 -11.56
C LEU A 125 7.69 -3.73 -10.05
N VAL A 126 8.35 -2.89 -9.25
CA VAL A 126 8.10 -2.77 -7.81
C VAL A 126 6.72 -2.17 -7.52
N ILE A 127 6.26 -1.18 -8.30
CA ILE A 127 4.89 -0.64 -8.19
C ILE A 127 3.86 -1.75 -8.45
N ILE A 128 4.02 -2.47 -9.56
CA ILE A 128 3.15 -3.58 -9.95
C ILE A 128 3.15 -4.66 -8.86
N PHE A 129 4.32 -5.03 -8.34
CA PHE A 129 4.47 -6.00 -7.26
C PHE A 129 3.78 -5.52 -5.96
N GLY A 130 3.91 -4.24 -5.60
CA GLY A 130 3.23 -3.66 -4.44
C GLY A 130 1.70 -3.76 -4.54
N TYR A 131 1.14 -3.51 -5.73
CA TYR A 131 -0.28 -3.74 -6.00
C TYR A 131 -0.67 -5.21 -5.92
N PHE A 132 0.16 -6.12 -6.45
CA PHE A 132 -0.10 -7.55 -6.38
C PHE A 132 -0.09 -8.08 -4.94
N MET A 133 0.84 -7.60 -4.13
CA MET A 133 0.92 -7.93 -2.70
C MET A 133 -0.38 -7.58 -1.96
N GLU A 134 -1.00 -6.45 -2.29
CA GLU A 134 -2.30 -6.03 -1.72
C GLU A 134 -3.46 -6.90 -2.22
N VAL A 135 -3.50 -7.25 -3.51
CA VAL A 135 -4.63 -7.99 -4.11
C VAL A 135 -4.67 -9.44 -3.67
N TYR A 136 -3.52 -10.09 -3.53
CA TYR A 136 -3.43 -11.54 -3.28
C TYR A 136 -3.21 -11.92 -1.82
N ASP A 137 -3.32 -10.94 -0.90
CA ASP A 137 -3.12 -11.14 0.54
C ASP A 137 -1.75 -11.79 0.86
N LEU A 138 -0.78 -11.56 -0.03
CA LEU A 138 0.59 -12.08 0.11
C LEU A 138 1.31 -11.44 1.28
N ASN A 139 0.82 -10.28 1.75
CA ASN A 139 1.40 -9.54 2.86
C ASN A 139 1.63 -10.42 4.09
N ILE A 140 0.66 -11.22 4.53
CA ILE A 140 0.79 -12.01 5.77
C ILE A 140 1.87 -13.08 5.61
N LYS A 141 1.83 -13.84 4.51
CA LYS A 141 2.83 -14.89 4.23
C LYS A 141 4.22 -14.29 4.06
N PHE A 142 4.33 -13.17 3.36
CA PHE A 142 5.59 -12.48 3.14
C PHE A 142 6.14 -11.89 4.44
N LEU A 143 5.30 -11.30 5.30
CA LEU A 143 5.67 -10.82 6.63
C LEU A 143 6.24 -11.95 7.50
N GLN A 144 5.60 -13.12 7.50
CA GLN A 144 6.12 -14.29 8.22
C GLN A 144 7.48 -14.74 7.67
N MET A 145 7.66 -14.72 6.35
CA MET A 145 8.95 -15.04 5.72
C MET A 145 10.03 -13.99 6.05
N MET A 146 9.70 -12.70 6.05
CA MET A 146 10.61 -11.62 6.42
C MET A 146 11.00 -11.67 7.90
N LYS A 147 10.10 -12.05 8.80
CA LYS A 147 10.41 -12.29 10.21
C LYS A 147 11.46 -13.40 10.36
N ARG A 148 11.27 -14.54 9.67
CA ARG A 148 12.25 -15.63 9.66
C ARG A 148 13.60 -15.19 9.09
N LEU A 149 13.60 -14.41 8.00
CA LEU A 149 14.82 -13.86 7.41
C LEU A 149 15.54 -12.91 8.39
N LYS A 150 14.79 -12.03 9.07
CA LYS A 150 15.32 -11.11 10.09
C LYS A 150 15.96 -11.88 11.25
N GLU A 151 15.31 -12.93 11.74
CA GLU A 151 15.85 -13.79 12.80
C GLU A 151 17.13 -14.49 12.35
N ALA A 152 17.18 -15.01 11.12
CA ALA A 152 18.38 -15.61 10.55
C ALA A 152 19.55 -14.60 10.44
N LEU A 153 19.28 -13.39 9.93
CA LEU A 153 20.25 -12.30 9.86
C LEU A 153 20.73 -11.86 11.24
N LYS A 154 19.83 -11.76 12.23
CA LYS A 154 20.19 -11.42 13.60
C LYS A 154 21.13 -12.46 14.22
N ARG A 155 20.82 -13.75 14.05
CA ARG A 155 21.69 -14.86 14.50
C ARG A 155 23.05 -14.87 13.80
N MET A 156 23.10 -14.42 12.54
CA MET A 156 24.36 -14.25 11.81
C MET A 156 25.17 -13.10 12.41
N TRP A 157 24.55 -11.93 12.63
CA TRP A 157 25.18 -10.75 13.21
C TRP A 157 25.74 -11.00 14.61
N GLU A 158 24.96 -11.64 15.49
CA GLU A 158 25.39 -11.99 16.85
C GLU A 158 26.61 -12.93 16.83
N ARG A 159 26.75 -13.78 15.81
CA ARG A 159 27.91 -14.67 15.63
C ARG A 159 29.13 -13.98 15.02
N VAL A 160 28.96 -12.94 14.20
CA VAL A 160 30.05 -12.16 13.60
C VAL A 160 30.99 -11.63 14.70
N ASN A 161 30.46 -11.04 15.77
CA ASN A 161 31.29 -10.39 16.79
C ASN A 161 32.26 -11.33 17.53
N TRP A 162 31.89 -12.59 17.75
CA TRP A 162 32.65 -13.49 18.62
C TRP A 162 33.47 -14.54 17.89
N LYS A 163 32.97 -15.05 16.76
CA LYS A 163 33.66 -16.11 16.03
C LYS A 163 34.65 -15.59 15.01
N LEU A 164 34.48 -14.36 14.53
CA LEU A 164 35.34 -13.78 13.50
C LEU A 164 36.65 -13.25 14.07
N VAL A 165 36.89 -13.33 15.38
CA VAL A 165 38.18 -13.01 16.00
C VAL A 165 38.99 -14.28 16.33
N ARG A 166 38.32 -15.39 16.68
CA ARG A 166 38.96 -16.63 17.15
C ARG A 166 39.09 -17.75 16.13
N SER A 167 38.53 -17.61 14.92
CA SER A 167 38.55 -18.67 13.92
C SER A 167 39.93 -18.79 13.27
N PRO A 168 40.52 -19.99 13.16
CA PRO A 168 41.79 -20.19 12.45
C PRO A 168 41.68 -19.83 10.96
N TRP A 169 40.45 -19.80 10.41
CA TRP A 169 40.18 -19.39 9.02
C TRP A 169 40.36 -17.88 8.78
N ASN A 170 40.48 -17.06 9.82
CA ASN A 170 40.79 -15.63 9.70
C ASN A 170 42.10 -15.33 8.97
N ILE A 171 42.98 -16.32 8.87
CA ILE A 171 44.20 -16.24 8.06
C ILE A 171 43.86 -15.81 6.62
N PHE A 172 42.76 -16.27 6.03
CA PHE A 172 42.35 -15.85 4.68
C PHE A 172 41.96 -14.36 4.61
N THR A 173 41.29 -13.83 5.64
CA THR A 173 40.97 -12.39 5.71
C THR A 173 42.23 -11.56 5.90
N LEU A 174 43.15 -12.02 6.76
CA LEU A 174 44.44 -11.36 6.97
C LEU A 174 45.29 -11.35 5.70
N ILE A 175 45.39 -12.49 4.98
CA ILE A 175 46.07 -12.58 3.70
C ILE A 175 45.41 -11.66 2.68
N GLY A 176 44.08 -11.70 2.56
CA GLY A 176 43.34 -10.83 1.62
C GLY A 176 43.56 -9.34 1.89
N LEU A 177 43.50 -8.90 3.15
CA LEU A 177 43.81 -7.52 3.55
C LEU A 177 45.26 -7.15 3.26
N THR A 178 46.20 -8.06 3.54
CA THR A 178 47.62 -7.85 3.28
C THR A 178 47.88 -7.66 1.77
N VAL A 179 47.26 -8.47 0.91
CA VAL A 179 47.33 -8.32 -0.55
C VAL A 179 46.79 -6.96 -1.01
N ILE A 180 45.65 -6.52 -0.45
CA ILE A 180 45.06 -5.20 -0.76
C ILE A 180 45.99 -4.06 -0.34
N ILE A 181 46.57 -4.13 0.86
CA ILE A 181 47.48 -3.11 1.41
C ILE A 181 48.78 -3.05 0.59
N LEU A 182 49.41 -4.20 0.32
CA LEU A 182 50.65 -4.27 -0.47
C LEU A 182 50.44 -3.75 -1.90
N ALA A 183 49.29 -4.05 -2.51
CA ALA A 183 48.92 -3.51 -3.82
C ALA A 183 48.68 -1.99 -3.80
N ALA A 184 48.07 -1.47 -2.71
CA ALA A 184 47.85 -0.04 -2.54
C ALA A 184 49.16 0.75 -2.39
N ILE A 185 50.13 0.21 -1.63
CA ILE A 185 51.46 0.82 -1.44
C ILE A 185 52.34 0.68 -2.69
N GLY A 186 51.96 -0.16 -3.65
CA GLY A 186 52.71 -0.35 -4.91
C GLY A 186 53.90 -1.31 -4.78
N ILE A 187 53.91 -2.15 -3.75
CA ILE A 187 55.00 -3.11 -3.47
C ILE A 187 54.94 -4.33 -4.42
N LEU A 188 53.78 -4.58 -5.05
CA LEU A 188 53.57 -5.72 -5.95
C LEU A 188 53.63 -5.26 -7.42
N PRO A 189 54.76 -5.45 -8.13
CA PRO A 189 54.95 -4.97 -9.51
C PRO A 189 54.47 -5.95 -10.59
N LEU A 190 54.05 -7.17 -10.22
CA LEU A 190 53.88 -8.29 -11.15
C LEU A 190 52.56 -8.30 -11.93
N LEU A 191 51.50 -7.66 -11.43
CA LEU A 191 50.17 -7.61 -12.07
C LEU A 191 49.59 -6.20 -12.00
N GLU A 192 48.64 -5.90 -12.88
CA GLU A 192 47.85 -4.66 -12.76
C GLU A 192 47.14 -4.62 -11.39
N LYS A 193 47.18 -3.46 -10.72
CA LYS A 193 46.61 -3.24 -9.37
C LYS A 193 45.19 -3.80 -9.20
N ARG A 194 44.38 -3.77 -10.27
CA ARG A 194 43.00 -4.29 -10.30
C ARG A 194 42.93 -5.77 -9.91
N TYR A 195 43.87 -6.60 -10.34
CA TYR A 195 43.85 -8.03 -10.05
C TYR A 195 44.10 -8.32 -8.57
N TYR A 196 45.01 -7.59 -7.92
CA TYR A 196 45.26 -7.76 -6.49
C TYR A 196 44.07 -7.37 -5.62
N TYR A 197 43.33 -6.30 -5.99
CA TYR A 197 42.07 -5.96 -5.32
C TYR A 197 41.02 -7.06 -5.47
N ILE A 198 40.89 -7.65 -6.67
CA ILE A 198 39.96 -8.75 -6.92
C ILE A 198 40.35 -9.99 -6.12
N ILE A 199 41.63 -10.37 -6.12
CA ILE A 199 42.15 -11.53 -5.38
C ILE A 199 41.96 -11.33 -3.87
N GLY A 200 42.35 -10.18 -3.34
CA GLY A 200 42.21 -9.87 -1.93
C GLY A 200 40.75 -9.85 -1.48
N ALA A 201 39.86 -9.23 -2.27
CA ALA A 201 38.41 -9.26 -2.00
C ALA A 201 37.84 -10.67 -2.09
N GLY A 202 38.31 -11.48 -3.05
CA GLY A 202 37.92 -12.88 -3.22
C GLY A 202 38.28 -13.74 -2.00
N LEU A 203 39.50 -13.59 -1.46
CA LEU A 203 39.94 -14.32 -0.26
C LEU A 203 39.13 -13.94 0.98
N ILE A 204 38.82 -12.65 1.15
CA ILE A 204 37.95 -12.17 2.23
C ILE A 204 36.54 -12.77 2.08
N LEU A 205 36.00 -12.78 0.85
CA LEU A 205 34.67 -13.33 0.56
C LEU A 205 34.61 -14.83 0.81
N ILE A 206 35.62 -15.60 0.40
CA ILE A 206 35.69 -17.05 0.63
C ILE A 206 35.68 -17.35 2.13
N ASN A 207 36.47 -16.63 2.94
CA ASN A 207 36.46 -16.82 4.40
C ASN A 207 35.07 -16.54 4.98
N LEU A 208 34.43 -15.46 4.53
CA LEU A 208 33.10 -15.07 4.99
C LEU A 208 32.04 -16.13 4.63
N ILE A 209 32.09 -16.67 3.40
CA ILE A 209 31.22 -17.77 2.97
C ILE A 209 31.44 -19.02 3.83
N PHE A 210 32.69 -19.38 4.11
CA PHE A 210 33.00 -20.58 4.88
C PHE A 210 32.50 -20.45 6.33
N HIS A 211 32.73 -19.29 6.95
CA HIS A 211 32.36 -19.04 8.35
C HIS A 211 30.85 -18.98 8.55
N PHE A 212 30.13 -18.39 7.60
CA PHE A 212 28.67 -18.25 7.65
C PHE A 212 27.93 -19.28 6.80
N ARG A 213 28.56 -20.40 6.40
CA ARG A 213 27.94 -21.35 5.45
C ARG A 213 26.57 -21.87 5.88
N LYS A 214 26.35 -22.10 7.17
CA LYS A 214 25.08 -22.62 7.69
C LYS A 214 23.98 -21.54 7.66
N GLU A 215 24.33 -20.34 8.08
CA GLU A 215 23.46 -19.16 8.12
C GLU A 215 23.13 -18.70 6.70
N LEU A 216 24.12 -18.66 5.81
CA LEU A 216 23.95 -18.41 4.39
C LEU A 216 23.04 -19.46 3.76
N ALA A 217 23.22 -20.75 4.05
CA ALA A 217 22.31 -21.79 3.55
C ALA A 217 20.87 -21.59 4.04
N GLU A 218 20.66 -21.19 5.31
CA GLU A 218 19.33 -20.88 5.85
C GLU A 218 18.72 -19.63 5.18
N ILE A 219 19.52 -18.59 4.96
CA ILE A 219 19.14 -17.36 4.23
C ILE A 219 18.75 -17.73 2.79
N PHE A 220 19.59 -18.45 2.06
CA PHE A 220 19.30 -18.89 0.69
C PHE A 220 18.06 -19.77 0.60
N LYS A 221 17.86 -20.70 1.55
CA LYS A 221 16.64 -21.52 1.61
C LYS A 221 15.38 -20.68 1.88
N THR A 222 15.51 -19.61 2.65
CA THR A 222 14.40 -18.68 2.93
C THR A 222 14.11 -17.79 1.72
N ILE A 223 15.15 -17.24 1.09
CA ILE A 223 15.05 -16.47 -0.15
C ILE A 223 14.46 -17.34 -1.27
N GLY A 224 14.89 -18.58 -1.42
CA GLY A 224 14.35 -19.53 -2.40
C GLY A 224 12.85 -19.75 -2.21
N ARG A 225 12.39 -19.94 -0.97
CA ARG A 225 10.94 -20.05 -0.66
C ARG A 225 10.16 -18.76 -0.94
N ILE A 226 10.77 -17.59 -0.72
CA ILE A 226 10.18 -16.30 -1.08
C ILE A 226 10.04 -16.19 -2.60
N ILE A 227 11.10 -16.49 -3.36
CA ILE A 227 11.09 -16.47 -4.82
C ILE A 227 10.06 -17.46 -5.36
N GLU A 228 10.00 -18.68 -4.83
CA GLU A 228 9.00 -19.67 -5.21
C GLU A 228 7.58 -19.15 -4.98
N THR A 229 7.31 -18.57 -3.80
CA THR A 229 5.98 -18.03 -3.48
C THR A 229 5.60 -16.87 -4.42
N ILE A 230 6.53 -15.97 -4.71
CA ILE A 230 6.34 -14.85 -5.66
C ILE A 230 6.08 -15.40 -7.06
N THR A 231 6.87 -16.38 -7.50
CA THR A 231 6.75 -16.98 -8.83
C THR A 231 5.42 -17.72 -8.99
N GLN A 232 4.98 -18.47 -7.98
CA GLN A 232 3.68 -19.14 -7.98
C GLN A 232 2.52 -18.13 -7.99
N ALA A 233 2.64 -17.03 -7.24
CA ALA A 233 1.65 -15.96 -7.27
C ALA A 233 1.58 -15.30 -8.64
N TRP A 234 2.74 -14.97 -9.21
CA TRP A 234 2.86 -14.39 -10.54
C TRP A 234 2.31 -15.31 -11.62
N TRP A 235 2.58 -16.61 -11.54
CA TRP A 235 2.02 -17.62 -12.42
C TRP A 235 0.49 -17.72 -12.32
N LYS A 236 -0.08 -17.67 -11.11
CA LYS A 236 -1.54 -17.64 -10.91
C LYS A 236 -2.15 -16.39 -11.53
N VAL A 237 -1.50 -15.24 -11.39
CA VAL A 237 -1.90 -13.98 -12.02
C VAL A 237 -1.87 -14.10 -13.53
N THR A 238 -0.75 -14.50 -14.11
CA THR A 238 -0.57 -14.54 -15.57
C THR A 238 -1.57 -15.50 -16.21
N LYS A 239 -1.88 -16.62 -15.54
CA LYS A 239 -2.93 -17.55 -15.97
C LYS A 239 -4.35 -16.97 -15.84
N GLN A 240 -4.58 -16.02 -14.94
CA GLN A 240 -5.87 -15.33 -14.79
C GLN A 240 -6.04 -14.15 -15.77
N ILE A 241 -4.95 -13.52 -16.21
CA ILE A 241 -4.99 -12.35 -17.11
C ILE A 241 -5.89 -12.59 -18.34
N PRO A 242 -5.77 -13.70 -19.11
CA PRO A 242 -6.63 -13.93 -20.27
C PRO A 242 -8.11 -14.04 -19.90
N ARG A 243 -8.44 -14.64 -18.75
CA ARG A 243 -9.84 -14.76 -18.27
C ARG A 243 -10.37 -13.41 -17.82
N ILE A 244 -9.56 -12.60 -17.14
CA ILE A 244 -9.92 -11.25 -16.71
C ILE A 244 -10.11 -10.37 -17.93
N LEU A 245 -9.17 -10.38 -18.89
CA LEU A 245 -9.29 -9.67 -20.15
C LEU A 245 -10.52 -10.13 -20.94
N LYS A 246 -10.77 -11.43 -21.07
CA LYS A 246 -11.98 -11.94 -21.75
C LYS A 246 -13.26 -11.49 -21.06
N LYS A 247 -13.32 -11.53 -19.73
CA LYS A 247 -14.46 -10.99 -18.96
C LYS A 247 -14.60 -9.48 -19.11
N PHE A 248 -13.49 -8.76 -19.09
CA PHE A 248 -13.45 -7.31 -19.26
C PHE A 248 -13.91 -6.92 -20.67
N PHE A 249 -13.36 -7.53 -21.71
CA PHE A 249 -13.80 -7.31 -23.09
C PHE A 249 -15.25 -7.72 -23.30
N LYS A 250 -15.70 -8.88 -22.80
CA LYS A 250 -17.12 -9.27 -22.86
C LYS A 250 -18.04 -8.31 -22.10
N TRP A 251 -17.57 -7.80 -20.97
CA TRP A 251 -18.27 -6.78 -20.19
C TRP A 251 -18.33 -5.43 -20.93
N LEU A 252 -17.24 -5.06 -21.62
CA LEU A 252 -17.11 -3.85 -22.43
C LEU A 252 -17.95 -3.95 -23.71
N TYR A 253 -18.04 -5.13 -24.31
CA TYR A 253 -18.83 -5.41 -25.52
C TYR A 253 -20.34 -5.48 -25.26
N ASN A 254 -20.78 -5.47 -24.01
CA ASN A 254 -22.21 -5.41 -23.71
C ASN A 254 -22.72 -3.99 -24.06
N PRO A 255 -23.54 -3.82 -25.10
CA PRO A 255 -23.89 -2.51 -25.63
C PRO A 255 -24.66 -1.65 -24.62
N GLU A 256 -25.50 -2.26 -23.78
CA GLU A 256 -26.23 -1.59 -22.68
C GLU A 256 -25.28 -0.99 -21.64
N ARG A 257 -24.20 -1.72 -21.29
CA ARG A 257 -23.20 -1.26 -20.32
C ARG A 257 -22.24 -0.28 -20.94
N PHE A 258 -21.79 -0.53 -22.17
CA PHE A 258 -21.00 0.41 -22.94
C PHE A 258 -21.76 1.74 -23.08
N LYS A 259 -23.05 1.71 -23.41
CA LYS A 259 -23.91 2.90 -23.47
C LYS A 259 -24.06 3.57 -22.11
N ARG A 260 -24.03 2.84 -20.98
CA ARG A 260 -23.98 3.44 -19.64
C ARG A 260 -22.64 4.09 -19.34
N ILE A 261 -21.53 3.45 -19.69
CA ILE A 261 -20.18 4.00 -19.52
C ILE A 261 -20.00 5.21 -20.42
N MET A 262 -20.37 5.12 -21.69
CA MET A 262 -20.36 6.25 -22.62
C MET A 262 -21.31 7.35 -22.17
N ARG A 263 -22.48 7.06 -21.60
CA ARG A 263 -23.31 8.08 -20.94
C ARG A 263 -22.62 8.69 -19.72
N TRP A 264 -21.91 7.89 -18.92
CA TRP A 264 -21.15 8.40 -17.79
C TRP A 264 -19.99 9.28 -18.25
N ILE A 265 -19.17 8.82 -19.21
CA ILE A 265 -18.10 9.60 -19.86
C ILE A 265 -18.69 10.85 -20.51
N TRP A 266 -19.83 10.76 -21.19
CA TRP A 266 -20.51 11.89 -21.80
C TRP A 266 -21.05 12.87 -20.74
N ASN A 267 -21.54 12.37 -19.61
CA ASN A 267 -21.93 13.20 -18.48
C ASN A 267 -20.70 13.86 -17.84
N GLN A 268 -19.57 13.16 -17.73
CA GLN A 268 -18.29 13.73 -17.31
C GLN A 268 -17.80 14.78 -18.31
N LEU A 269 -17.88 14.51 -19.62
CA LEU A 269 -17.59 15.48 -20.68
C LEU A 269 -18.57 16.66 -20.67
N LYS A 270 -19.83 16.48 -20.26
CA LYS A 270 -20.77 17.57 -20.02
C LYS A 270 -20.46 18.35 -18.74
N VAL A 271 -19.92 17.71 -17.69
CA VAL A 271 -19.43 18.39 -16.49
C VAL A 271 -18.19 19.19 -16.83
N ILE A 272 -17.23 18.59 -17.55
CA ILE A 272 -16.05 19.24 -18.11
C ILE A 272 -16.49 20.35 -19.07
N GLY A 273 -17.49 20.13 -19.91
CA GLY A 273 -18.03 21.11 -20.86
C GLY A 273 -18.75 22.26 -20.15
N ARG A 274 -19.49 21.98 -19.07
CA ARG A 274 -20.06 23.01 -18.18
C ARG A 274 -18.97 23.75 -17.44
N ALA A 275 -17.92 23.08 -17.00
CA ALA A 275 -16.75 23.70 -16.41
C ALA A 275 -16.00 24.57 -17.42
N PHE A 276 -15.82 24.11 -18.65
CA PHE A 276 -15.29 24.89 -19.76
C PHE A 276 -16.18 26.08 -20.06
N LYS A 277 -17.51 25.91 -20.08
CA LYS A 277 -18.46 27.01 -20.22
C LYS A 277 -18.37 27.98 -19.04
N TYR A 278 -18.15 27.50 -17.83
CA TYR A 278 -17.96 28.32 -16.62
C TYR A 278 -16.63 29.08 -16.66
N ILE A 279 -15.57 28.44 -17.16
CA ILE A 279 -14.26 29.03 -17.46
C ILE A 279 -14.41 30.12 -18.53
N PHE A 280 -15.20 29.85 -19.58
CA PHE A 280 -15.55 30.81 -20.63
C PHE A 280 -16.36 32.00 -20.10
N VAL A 281 -17.39 31.76 -19.29
CA VAL A 281 -18.33 32.77 -18.78
C VAL A 281 -17.72 33.64 -17.68
N ARG A 282 -16.76 33.13 -16.89
CA ARG A 282 -16.04 33.91 -15.86
C ARG A 282 -14.83 34.69 -16.36
N ASN A 283 -14.78 35.02 -17.66
CA ASN A 283 -13.71 35.81 -18.28
C ASN A 283 -12.31 35.16 -18.23
N TYR A 284 -12.17 33.87 -17.90
CA TYR A 284 -10.85 33.21 -17.91
C TYR A 284 -10.37 32.94 -19.32
N LEU A 285 -11.27 32.63 -20.25
CA LEU A 285 -10.94 32.61 -21.68
C LEU A 285 -10.61 34.02 -22.18
N ILE A 286 -11.31 35.04 -21.69
CA ILE A 286 -10.98 36.42 -22.03
C ILE A 286 -9.57 36.73 -21.54
N LEU A 287 -9.21 36.41 -20.29
CA LEU A 287 -7.84 36.55 -19.76
C LEU A 287 -6.79 35.76 -20.55
N PHE A 288 -7.15 34.56 -21.04
CA PHE A 288 -6.29 33.73 -21.86
C PHE A 288 -6.06 34.31 -23.25
N VAL A 289 -7.14 34.75 -23.92
CA VAL A 289 -7.10 35.45 -25.21
C VAL A 289 -6.41 36.80 -25.06
N PHE A 290 -6.67 37.53 -23.97
CA PHE A 290 -5.96 38.77 -23.63
C PHE A 290 -4.48 38.48 -23.42
N GLY A 291 -4.10 37.38 -22.76
CA GLY A 291 -2.71 36.96 -22.62
C GLY A 291 -2.04 36.70 -23.98
N ILE A 292 -2.74 36.07 -24.92
CA ILE A 292 -2.26 35.85 -26.30
C ILE A 292 -2.14 37.18 -27.06
N VAL A 293 -3.19 38.00 -27.07
CA VAL A 293 -3.23 39.28 -27.78
C VAL A 293 -2.20 40.23 -27.19
N PHE A 294 -2.09 40.31 -25.87
CA PHE A 294 -1.10 41.12 -25.16
C PHE A 294 0.33 40.65 -25.46
N PHE A 295 0.57 39.33 -25.53
CA PHE A 295 1.86 38.78 -25.98
C PHE A 295 2.20 39.19 -27.42
N VAL A 296 1.24 39.10 -28.34
CA VAL A 296 1.43 39.46 -29.75
C VAL A 296 1.63 40.96 -29.93
N VAL A 297 0.84 41.79 -29.23
CA VAL A 297 0.94 43.25 -29.28
C VAL A 297 2.24 43.74 -28.65
N LEU A 298 2.62 43.25 -27.47
CA LEU A 298 3.93 43.58 -26.88
C LEU A 298 5.07 43.19 -27.81
N ARG A 299 4.99 42.01 -28.42
CA ARG A 299 6.01 41.54 -29.38
C ARG A 299 6.09 42.41 -30.64
N LEU A 300 5.01 43.05 -31.05
CA LEU A 300 4.97 43.90 -32.25
C LEU A 300 5.36 45.36 -31.96
N PHE A 301 5.09 45.87 -30.75
CA PHE A 301 5.17 47.30 -30.45
C PHE A 301 6.26 47.69 -29.45
N THR A 302 6.94 46.74 -28.81
CA THR A 302 7.98 47.05 -27.83
C THR A 302 9.29 46.34 -28.17
N GLU A 303 10.42 47.05 -28.08
CA GLU A 303 11.77 46.45 -28.09
C GLU A 303 12.10 45.73 -26.77
N LEU A 304 11.09 45.48 -25.94
CA LEU A 304 11.28 44.70 -24.72
C LEU A 304 11.83 43.32 -25.09
N ASP A 305 12.84 42.89 -24.33
CA ASP A 305 13.44 41.58 -24.51
C ASP A 305 12.35 40.51 -24.58
N ARG A 306 12.46 39.68 -25.61
CA ARG A 306 11.50 38.61 -25.96
C ARG A 306 11.15 37.72 -24.76
N GLU A 307 12.13 37.62 -23.88
CA GLU A 307 12.24 37.01 -22.57
C GLU A 307 11.20 37.53 -21.56
N ILE A 308 11.12 38.85 -21.39
CA ILE A 308 10.22 39.54 -20.45
C ILE A 308 8.78 39.42 -20.93
N ILE A 309 8.57 39.53 -22.25
CA ILE A 309 7.25 39.37 -22.87
C ILE A 309 6.75 37.92 -22.66
N LEU A 310 7.64 36.93 -22.69
CA LEU A 310 7.33 35.51 -22.43
C LEU A 310 7.07 35.22 -20.93
N ALA A 311 7.79 35.89 -20.03
CA ALA A 311 7.59 35.80 -18.58
C ALA A 311 6.22 36.38 -18.16
N ILE A 312 5.86 37.56 -18.65
CA ILE A 312 4.58 38.20 -18.32
C ILE A 312 3.41 37.39 -18.89
N SER A 313 3.54 36.89 -20.12
CA SER A 313 2.51 36.04 -20.72
C SER A 313 2.37 34.69 -20.01
N SER A 314 3.47 34.02 -19.65
CA SER A 314 3.40 32.76 -18.87
C SER A 314 2.79 32.96 -17.47
N LEU A 315 3.03 34.10 -16.81
CA LEU A 315 2.38 34.47 -15.54
C LEU A 315 0.86 34.67 -15.71
N ILE A 316 0.44 35.38 -16.76
CA ILE A 316 -0.99 35.57 -17.08
C ILE A 316 -1.67 34.22 -17.33
N TRP A 317 -0.99 33.31 -18.04
CA TRP A 317 -1.47 31.96 -18.30
C TRP A 317 -1.53 31.09 -17.05
N LEU A 318 -0.54 31.17 -16.16
CA LEU A 318 -0.53 30.47 -14.88
C LEU A 318 -1.72 30.92 -14.02
N ILE A 319 -1.98 32.22 -13.92
CA ILE A 319 -3.12 32.77 -13.18
C ILE A 319 -4.44 32.31 -13.81
N ALA A 320 -4.53 32.32 -15.14
CA ALA A 320 -5.70 31.85 -15.87
C ALA A 320 -5.96 30.33 -15.70
N PHE A 321 -4.93 29.53 -15.41
CA PHE A 321 -5.04 28.07 -15.27
C PHE A 321 -5.21 27.60 -13.82
N VAL A 322 -4.47 28.19 -12.88
CA VAL A 322 -4.45 27.80 -11.47
C VAL A 322 -5.75 28.19 -10.77
N LYS A 323 -6.29 29.38 -11.06
CA LYS A 323 -7.51 29.87 -10.39
C LYS A 323 -8.75 29.01 -10.68
N PRO A 324 -9.03 28.58 -11.94
CA PRO A 324 -10.09 27.62 -12.21
C PRO A 324 -9.92 26.28 -11.50
N ILE A 325 -8.69 25.76 -11.39
CA ILE A 325 -8.40 24.50 -10.69
C ILE A 325 -8.69 24.63 -9.19
N LEU A 326 -8.32 25.76 -8.58
CA LEU A 326 -8.60 26.05 -7.18
C LEU A 326 -10.12 26.20 -6.93
N ASP A 327 -10.83 26.90 -7.81
CA ASP A 327 -12.30 27.03 -7.74
C ASP A 327 -12.99 25.66 -7.97
N TRP A 328 -12.39 24.75 -8.75
CA TRP A 328 -12.91 23.41 -9.01
C TRP A 328 -12.83 22.46 -7.81
N ARG A 329 -12.04 22.79 -6.80
CA ARG A 329 -11.84 21.99 -5.59
C ARG A 329 -13.16 21.68 -4.87
N GLU A 330 -14.05 22.67 -4.76
CA GLU A 330 -15.32 22.51 -4.06
C GLU A 330 -16.23 21.52 -4.79
N TYR A 331 -16.26 21.57 -6.12
CA TYR A 331 -17.05 20.68 -6.96
C TYR A 331 -16.52 19.23 -6.95
N PHE A 332 -15.20 19.04 -7.04
CA PHE A 332 -14.59 17.70 -6.94
C PHE A 332 -14.75 17.06 -5.56
N GLY A 333 -14.88 17.87 -4.51
CA GLY A 333 -15.06 17.40 -3.14
C GLY A 333 -16.32 16.56 -2.95
N GLU A 334 -17.43 16.99 -3.55
CA GLU A 334 -18.72 16.28 -3.47
C GLU A 334 -18.69 14.97 -4.26
N ASP A 335 -18.19 14.97 -5.50
CA ASP A 335 -18.12 13.77 -6.33
C ASP A 335 -17.15 12.71 -5.77
N LEU A 336 -15.98 13.14 -5.25
CA LEU A 336 -15.03 12.24 -4.58
C LEU A 336 -15.60 11.66 -3.28
N SER A 337 -16.46 12.41 -2.57
CA SER A 337 -17.13 11.90 -1.38
C SER A 337 -18.12 10.78 -1.72
N SER A 338 -18.85 10.89 -2.85
CA SER A 338 -19.77 9.85 -3.32
C SER A 338 -19.00 8.57 -3.72
N ALA A 339 -17.90 8.72 -4.46
CA ALA A 339 -17.04 7.61 -4.87
C ALA A 339 -16.40 6.92 -3.65
N ARG A 340 -15.98 7.70 -2.65
CA ARG A 340 -15.44 7.17 -1.38
C ARG A 340 -16.48 6.36 -0.62
N THR A 341 -17.73 6.84 -0.58
CA THR A 341 -18.83 6.15 0.10
C THR A 341 -19.17 4.83 -0.59
N PHE A 342 -19.14 4.80 -1.93
CA PHE A 342 -19.32 3.57 -2.71
C PHE A 342 -18.20 2.55 -2.48
N LEU A 343 -16.94 2.98 -2.54
CA LEU A 343 -15.78 2.11 -2.30
C LEU A 343 -15.80 1.55 -0.88
N TYR A 344 -16.14 2.35 0.13
CA TYR A 344 -16.26 1.92 1.52
C TYR A 344 -17.39 0.89 1.72
N LYS A 345 -18.58 1.11 1.13
CA LYS A 345 -19.67 0.12 1.15
C LYS A 345 -19.28 -1.19 0.46
N THR A 346 -18.44 -1.13 -0.57
CA THR A 346 -17.99 -2.31 -1.32
C THR A 346 -16.92 -3.07 -0.54
N SER A 347 -15.93 -2.37 0.02
CA SER A 347 -14.87 -3.00 0.83
C SER A 347 -15.45 -3.65 2.07
N THR A 348 -16.34 -2.97 2.82
CA THR A 348 -16.97 -3.53 4.02
C THR A 348 -17.80 -4.78 3.74
N LYS A 349 -18.48 -4.87 2.59
CA LYS A 349 -19.16 -6.10 2.16
C LYS A 349 -18.17 -7.24 1.90
N VAL A 350 -17.03 -6.97 1.27
CA VAL A 350 -15.98 -7.97 1.01
C VAL A 350 -15.33 -8.41 2.32
N THR A 351 -14.97 -7.48 3.21
CA THR A 351 -14.39 -7.79 4.51
C THR A 351 -15.36 -8.58 5.39
N LYS A 352 -16.67 -8.26 5.37
CA LYS A 352 -17.68 -9.08 6.06
C LYS A 352 -17.80 -10.50 5.48
N ARG A 353 -17.56 -10.69 4.16
CA ARG A 353 -17.51 -12.03 3.54
C ARG A 353 -16.25 -12.80 3.90
N LEU A 354 -15.11 -12.12 4.03
CA LEU A 354 -13.83 -12.75 4.40
C LEU A 354 -13.74 -13.04 5.89
N LYS A 355 -14.19 -12.13 6.77
CA LYS A 355 -14.35 -12.39 8.21
C LYS A 355 -15.37 -13.48 8.51
N ARG A 356 -16.23 -13.87 7.54
CA ARG A 356 -17.06 -15.06 7.71
C ARG A 356 -16.28 -16.36 7.60
N GLN A 357 -15.02 -16.39 7.17
CA GLN A 357 -14.16 -17.58 7.25
C GLN A 357 -13.41 -17.67 8.59
N VAL A 358 -14.03 -17.21 9.69
CA VAL A 358 -13.55 -17.53 11.03
C VAL A 358 -13.64 -19.05 11.19
N ILE A 359 -12.51 -19.64 11.57
CA ILE A 359 -12.43 -21.04 11.98
C ILE A 359 -13.22 -21.12 13.30
N LEU A 360 -14.43 -21.65 13.23
CA LEU A 360 -15.30 -21.84 14.39
C LEU A 360 -14.95 -23.17 15.03
N ARG A 361 -14.61 -23.19 16.32
CA ARG A 361 -14.45 -24.45 17.04
C ARG A 361 -15.83 -25.01 17.34
N CYS A 362 -16.05 -26.28 17.01
CA CYS A 362 -17.29 -26.97 17.35
C CYS A 362 -17.48 -26.95 18.87
N PRO A 363 -18.62 -26.48 19.40
CA PRO A 363 -18.80 -26.39 20.84
C PRO A 363 -18.91 -27.77 21.50
N TYR A 364 -19.25 -28.82 20.74
CA TYR A 364 -19.37 -30.19 21.24
C TYR A 364 -18.04 -30.98 21.28
N CYS A 365 -17.09 -30.71 20.38
CA CYS A 365 -15.87 -31.51 20.25
C CYS A 365 -14.59 -30.68 20.03
N ASN A 366 -14.70 -29.35 20.12
CA ASN A 366 -13.63 -28.37 19.94
C ASN A 366 -12.88 -28.43 18.57
N TYR A 367 -13.39 -29.22 17.61
CA TYR A 367 -12.76 -29.36 16.30
C TYR A 367 -12.93 -28.07 15.46
N PRO A 368 -11.87 -27.55 14.82
CA PRO A 368 -11.95 -26.38 13.95
C PRO A 368 -12.81 -26.69 12.73
N ASN A 369 -13.98 -26.07 12.65
CA ASN A 369 -14.90 -26.17 11.54
C ASN A 369 -14.94 -24.87 10.72
N THR A 370 -15.29 -24.99 9.45
CA THR A 370 -15.54 -23.85 8.58
C THR A 370 -17.00 -23.43 8.70
N SER A 371 -17.26 -22.12 8.75
CA SER A 371 -18.61 -21.52 8.89
C SER A 371 -19.61 -21.85 7.77
N GLN A 372 -19.23 -22.63 6.77
CA GLN A 372 -20.08 -22.92 5.61
C GLN A 372 -21.04 -24.08 5.87
N ARG A 373 -20.76 -24.95 6.85
CA ARG A 373 -21.58 -26.13 7.13
C ARG A 373 -22.37 -26.01 8.42
N MET A 374 -23.58 -26.57 8.40
CA MET A 374 -24.47 -26.54 9.57
C MET A 374 -24.09 -27.59 10.62
N ASP A 375 -23.28 -28.56 10.25
CA ASP A 375 -22.85 -29.72 11.00
C ASP A 375 -21.32 -29.74 11.21
N CYS A 376 -20.88 -30.33 12.32
CA CYS A 376 -19.47 -30.56 12.61
C CYS A 376 -18.91 -31.76 11.83
N TRP A 377 -17.76 -31.60 11.15
CA TRP A 377 -17.08 -32.71 10.46
C TRP A 377 -16.62 -33.83 11.37
N ASN A 378 -16.28 -33.52 12.63
CA ASN A 378 -15.72 -34.49 13.55
C ASN A 378 -16.81 -35.27 14.31
N CYS A 379 -17.84 -34.57 14.81
CA CYS A 379 -18.86 -35.20 15.66
C CYS A 379 -20.26 -35.25 15.03
N ALA A 380 -20.42 -34.81 13.78
CA ALA A 380 -21.70 -34.74 13.04
C ALA A 380 -22.85 -33.96 13.70
N LYS A 381 -22.66 -33.37 14.90
CA LYS A 381 -23.66 -32.56 15.59
C LYS A 381 -23.91 -31.23 14.86
N MET A 382 -25.17 -30.81 14.82
CA MET A 382 -25.57 -29.51 14.25
C MET A 382 -25.06 -28.37 15.14
N LEU A 383 -24.33 -27.43 14.56
CA LEU A 383 -23.76 -26.31 15.30
C LEU A 383 -24.86 -25.32 15.73
N PRO A 384 -24.92 -24.92 17.01
CA PRO A 384 -25.92 -23.99 17.50
C PRO A 384 -25.76 -22.63 16.84
N ARG A 385 -26.88 -22.03 16.42
CA ARG A 385 -26.93 -20.71 15.79
C ARG A 385 -27.93 -19.84 16.51
N CYS A 386 -27.51 -18.63 16.86
CA CYS A 386 -28.40 -17.61 17.38
C CYS A 386 -29.44 -17.22 16.32
N LYS A 387 -30.73 -17.43 16.59
CA LYS A 387 -31.80 -17.15 15.62
C LYS A 387 -32.00 -15.66 15.32
N ILE A 388 -31.51 -14.77 16.17
CA ILE A 388 -31.59 -13.30 15.97
C ILE A 388 -30.51 -12.83 14.99
N CYS A 389 -29.23 -13.17 15.22
CA CYS A 389 -28.13 -12.69 14.38
C CYS A 389 -27.72 -13.69 13.28
N ASN A 390 -28.31 -14.89 13.27
CA ASN A 390 -28.01 -16.02 12.39
C ASN A 390 -26.52 -16.36 12.32
N SER A 391 -25.81 -16.15 13.43
CA SER A 391 -24.39 -16.49 13.59
C SER A 391 -24.25 -17.66 14.55
N TYR A 392 -23.20 -18.46 14.36
CA TYR A 392 -22.88 -19.57 15.25
C TYR A 392 -22.54 -19.06 16.65
N VAL A 393 -22.88 -19.86 17.65
CA VAL A 393 -22.51 -19.64 19.05
C VAL A 393 -21.17 -20.32 19.30
N GLU A 394 -20.21 -19.59 19.86
CA GLU A 394 -18.88 -20.10 20.20
C GLU A 394 -18.86 -20.69 21.61
N GLN A 395 -17.97 -21.64 21.87
CA GLN A 395 -17.78 -22.19 23.21
C GLN A 395 -17.32 -21.08 24.18
N GLY A 396 -17.89 -21.05 25.39
CA GLY A 396 -17.63 -20.00 26.38
C GLY A 396 -18.36 -18.68 26.11
N THR A 397 -19.19 -18.58 25.07
CA THR A 397 -20.12 -17.45 24.95
C THR A 397 -21.36 -17.69 25.78
N GLN A 398 -21.83 -16.65 26.49
CA GLN A 398 -23.07 -16.70 27.25
C GLN A 398 -24.25 -16.86 26.30
N VAL A 399 -25.03 -17.91 26.53
CA VAL A 399 -26.23 -18.21 25.76
C VAL A 399 -27.47 -18.07 26.63
N ALA A 400 -28.57 -17.82 25.93
CA ALA A 400 -29.90 -17.96 26.51
C ALA A 400 -30.69 -18.94 25.66
N VAL A 401 -31.40 -19.84 26.34
CA VAL A 401 -32.29 -20.83 25.73
C VAL A 401 -33.74 -20.43 26.02
N CYS A 402 -34.61 -20.56 25.02
CA CYS A 402 -36.03 -20.30 25.23
C CYS A 402 -36.71 -21.51 25.90
N GLN A 403 -37.23 -21.34 27.12
CA GLN A 403 -37.93 -22.38 27.90
C GLN A 403 -39.09 -23.09 27.15
N HIS A 404 -39.69 -22.42 26.16
CA HIS A 404 -40.82 -22.98 25.39
C HIS A 404 -40.43 -23.70 24.10
N CYS A 405 -39.25 -23.49 23.53
CA CYS A 405 -38.92 -24.01 22.19
C CYS A 405 -37.45 -24.37 21.96
N ASP A 406 -36.64 -24.35 23.01
CA ASP A 406 -35.22 -24.78 23.05
C ASP A 406 -34.31 -24.12 22.02
N ASN A 407 -34.75 -23.01 21.41
CA ASN A 407 -33.92 -22.27 20.49
C ASN A 407 -32.85 -21.49 21.27
N ILE A 408 -31.61 -21.59 20.79
CA ILE A 408 -30.43 -20.98 21.41
C ILE A 408 -30.19 -19.58 20.84
N TYR A 409 -29.83 -18.64 21.70
CA TYR A 409 -29.49 -17.26 21.35
C TYR A 409 -28.22 -16.82 22.07
N HIS A 410 -27.49 -15.86 21.49
CA HIS A 410 -26.54 -15.08 22.30
C HIS A 410 -27.34 -14.30 23.35
N GLU A 411 -26.93 -14.36 24.62
CA GLU A 411 -27.66 -13.72 25.72
C GLU A 411 -27.97 -12.25 25.40
N ASN A 412 -26.97 -11.49 24.96
CA ASN A 412 -27.10 -10.08 24.63
C ASN A 412 -28.16 -9.81 23.54
N HIS A 413 -28.26 -10.68 22.54
CA HIS A 413 -29.25 -10.51 21.47
C HIS A 413 -30.66 -10.79 21.98
N LEU A 414 -30.87 -11.87 22.74
CA LEU A 414 -32.18 -12.18 23.29
C LEU A 414 -32.61 -11.14 24.32
N ARG A 415 -31.72 -10.71 25.21
CA ARG A 415 -32.00 -9.65 26.19
C ARG A 415 -32.37 -8.33 25.52
N THR A 416 -31.67 -7.95 24.44
CA THR A 416 -32.02 -6.74 23.67
C THR A 416 -33.37 -6.88 22.98
N TRP A 417 -33.67 -8.06 22.45
CA TRP A 417 -34.97 -8.35 21.84
C TRP A 417 -36.11 -8.25 22.86
N LEU A 418 -35.95 -8.86 24.03
CA LEU A 418 -36.96 -8.90 25.10
C LEU A 418 -37.27 -7.52 25.69
N ARG A 419 -36.31 -6.59 25.68
CA ARG A 419 -36.56 -5.18 26.04
C ARG A 419 -37.55 -4.48 25.10
N LEU A 420 -37.63 -4.92 23.85
CA LEU A 420 -38.52 -4.33 22.84
C LEU A 420 -39.79 -5.17 22.64
N ASN A 421 -39.69 -6.49 22.78
CA ASN A 421 -40.78 -7.44 22.56
C ASN A 421 -40.66 -8.58 23.59
N PRO A 422 -41.57 -8.70 24.58
CA PRO A 422 -41.46 -9.69 25.67
C PRO A 422 -41.65 -11.15 25.21
N LYS A 423 -41.87 -11.38 23.90
CA LYS A 423 -42.15 -12.69 23.30
C LYS A 423 -40.95 -13.22 22.53
N CYS A 424 -40.76 -14.53 22.59
CA CYS A 424 -39.73 -15.24 21.83
C CYS A 424 -39.86 -14.97 20.32
N PRO A 425 -38.77 -14.64 19.61
CA PRO A 425 -38.81 -14.37 18.17
C PRO A 425 -39.18 -15.60 17.32
N MET A 426 -39.08 -16.82 17.87
CA MET A 426 -39.37 -18.07 17.16
C MET A 426 -40.76 -18.63 17.48
N CYS A 427 -41.07 -18.91 18.76
CA CYS A 427 -42.35 -19.51 19.15
C CYS A 427 -43.44 -18.48 19.49
N LYS A 428 -43.09 -17.20 19.69
CA LYS A 428 -43.99 -16.11 20.09
C LYS A 428 -44.60 -16.25 21.49
N GLU A 429 -44.18 -17.23 22.28
CA GLU A 429 -44.53 -17.32 23.70
C GLU A 429 -43.76 -16.30 24.53
N GLU A 430 -44.35 -15.88 25.65
CA GLU A 430 -43.76 -14.91 26.58
C GLU A 430 -42.65 -15.58 27.40
N ILE A 431 -41.49 -14.91 27.52
CA ILE A 431 -40.34 -15.44 28.26
C ILE A 431 -40.33 -14.80 29.65
N GLU A 432 -40.74 -15.56 30.67
CA GLU A 432 -40.87 -15.05 32.04
C GLU A 432 -39.51 -14.82 32.72
N LYS A 433 -38.52 -15.69 32.45
CA LYS A 433 -37.14 -15.56 32.92
C LYS A 433 -36.15 -15.98 31.83
N ILE A 434 -35.05 -15.25 31.74
CA ILE A 434 -33.92 -15.65 30.90
C ILE A 434 -33.03 -16.54 31.76
N GLU A 435 -33.05 -17.84 31.49
CA GLU A 435 -32.01 -18.75 31.99
C GLU A 435 -30.74 -18.51 31.18
N THR A 436 -29.76 -17.92 31.84
CA THR A 436 -28.41 -17.75 31.31
C THR A 436 -27.57 -18.94 31.72
N GLU A 437 -27.17 -19.72 30.74
CA GLU A 437 -26.19 -20.78 30.91
C GLU A 437 -24.93 -20.37 30.15
N GLU A 438 -23.79 -20.55 30.78
CA GLU A 438 -22.55 -20.62 30.03
C GLU A 438 -22.60 -21.94 29.26
N LEU A 439 -22.33 -21.91 27.94
CA LEU A 439 -22.41 -23.11 27.11
C LEU A 439 -21.25 -24.07 27.47
N ILE A 440 -21.41 -24.77 28.60
CA ILE A 440 -20.52 -25.82 29.09
C ILE A 440 -21.10 -27.12 28.57
N ILE A 441 -20.60 -27.56 27.42
CA ILE A 441 -20.98 -28.87 26.91
C ILE A 441 -20.08 -29.88 27.61
N GLU A 442 -20.67 -30.62 28.54
CA GLU A 442 -20.07 -31.84 29.07
C GLU A 442 -19.81 -32.76 27.90
N SER A 443 -18.54 -32.90 27.55
CA SER A 443 -18.14 -33.82 26.51
C SER A 443 -18.20 -35.22 27.13
N ASP A 444 -19.29 -35.93 26.87
CA ASP A 444 -19.38 -37.39 27.06
C ASP A 444 -18.40 -38.07 26.08
N VAL A 445 -17.11 -37.86 26.28
CA VAL A 445 -16.07 -38.71 25.72
C VAL A 445 -16.01 -39.86 26.70
N GLN A 446 -16.81 -40.90 26.45
CA GLN A 446 -16.49 -42.21 26.99
C GLN A 446 -15.06 -42.52 26.53
N GLU A 447 -14.12 -42.50 27.47
CA GLU A 447 -12.81 -43.14 27.30
C GLU A 447 -13.10 -44.61 26.99
N THR A 448 -13.22 -44.93 25.70
CA THR A 448 -13.12 -46.32 25.27
C THR A 448 -11.67 -46.70 25.50
N ASP A 449 -11.44 -47.51 26.53
CA ASP A 449 -10.17 -48.17 26.82
C ASP A 449 -9.61 -48.74 25.52
N VAL A 450 -8.61 -48.06 24.96
CA VAL A 450 -7.80 -48.59 23.87
C VAL A 450 -6.87 -49.59 24.54
N GLU A 451 -7.28 -50.86 24.57
CA GLU A 451 -6.39 -51.98 24.88
C GLU A 451 -5.14 -51.88 23.98
N GLU A 452 -4.01 -51.57 24.62
CA GLU A 452 -2.69 -51.73 24.04
C GLU A 452 -2.51 -53.21 23.66
N THR A 453 -2.64 -53.51 22.38
CA THR A 453 -2.16 -54.76 21.81
C THR A 453 -0.71 -54.56 21.40
N HIS A 454 0.13 -55.43 21.99
CA HIS A 454 1.58 -55.56 21.85
C HIS A 454 2.13 -55.58 20.42
#